data_AF-A0A3D2WIN3-F1
#
_entry.id   AF-A0A3D2WIN3-F1
#
_cell.length_a   1.000
_cell.length_b   1.000
_cell.length_c   1.000
_cell.angle_alpha   90.00
_cell.angle_beta   90.00
_cell.angle_gamma   90.00
#
_symmetry.space_group_name_H-M   'P 1'
#
loop_
_entity.id
_entity.type
_entity.pdbx_description
1 polymer ?
#
loop_
_entity_poly.entity_id
_entity_poly.type
_entity_poly.pdbx_seq_one_letter_code
_entity_poly.pdbx_strand_id
1 'polypeptide(L)' 'MKNEHSTKICSICNSEAQQDCQLDGVIDEQHIRLILCDTCFKTALAALKEKKRIDNMFNED' A
#
# COMPACT_ATOMS: atom_id res chain seq x y z
N MET A 1 -16.25 -18.78 22.09
CA MET A 1 -16.32 -17.94 20.88
C MET A 1 -14.95 -18.00 20.23
N LYS A 2 -14.83 -18.51 19.00
CA LYS A 2 -13.55 -18.64 18.31
C LYS A 2 -13.14 -17.25 17.82
N ASN A 3 -12.09 -16.67 18.38
CA ASN A 3 -11.46 -15.48 17.81
C ASN A 3 -10.73 -15.91 16.53
N GLU A 4 -11.41 -15.84 15.39
CA GLU A 4 -10.76 -15.94 14.09
C GLU A 4 -9.90 -14.68 13.90
N HIS A 5 -8.67 -14.72 14.42
CA HIS A 5 -7.60 -13.88 13.87
C HIS A 5 -7.37 -14.35 12.44
N SER A 6 -8.14 -13.81 11.50
CA SER A 6 -7.90 -14.00 10.08
C SER A 6 -6.52 -13.42 9.78
N THR A 7 -5.53 -14.30 9.67
CA THR A 7 -4.15 -13.92 9.40
C THR A 7 -4.09 -13.37 7.98
N LYS A 8 -3.88 -12.06 7.86
CA LYS A 8 -3.79 -11.40 6.56
C LYS A 8 -2.38 -11.57 6.00
N ILE A 9 -2.27 -11.74 4.68
CA ILE A 9 -0.99 -11.94 3.99
C ILE A 9 -0.69 -10.71 3.14
N CYS A 10 0.55 -10.22 3.25
CA CYS A 10 1.03 -9.11 2.44
C CYS A 10 1.04 -9.49 0.95
N SER A 11 0.35 -8.73 0.11
CA SER A 11 0.22 -8.94 -1.33
C SER A 11 1.54 -8.82 -2.11
N ILE A 12 2.62 -8.31 -1.48
CA ILE A 12 3.91 -8.05 -2.13
C ILE A 12 4.97 -9.09 -1.75
N CYS A 13 5.12 -9.38 -0.45
CA CYS A 13 6.19 -10.24 0.05
C CYS A 13 5.69 -11.52 0.73
N ASN A 14 4.38 -11.76 0.73
CA ASN A 14 3.73 -12.92 1.37
C ASN A 14 4.01 -13.09 2.87
N SER A 15 4.56 -12.07 3.54
CA SER A 15 4.69 -12.06 5.00
C SER A 15 3.35 -11.80 5.68
N GLU A 16 3.28 -12.13 6.97
CA GLU A 16 2.11 -11.85 7.80
C GLU A 16 1.88 -10.34 7.93
N ALA A 17 0.67 -9.89 7.60
CA ALA A 17 0.20 -8.54 7.84
C ALA A 17 -0.57 -8.52 9.16
N GLN A 18 0.08 -8.07 10.24
CA GLN A 18 -0.50 -8.04 11.58
C GLN A 18 -1.58 -6.97 11.78
N GLN A 19 -1.71 -6.02 10.85
CA GLN A 19 -2.66 -4.91 10.89
C GLN A 19 -3.27 -4.65 9.51
N ASP A 20 -4.38 -3.91 9.50
CA ASP A 20 -5.11 -3.52 8.28
C ASP A 20 -4.43 -2.37 7.54
N CYS A 21 -3.13 -2.51 7.25
CA CYS A 21 -2.42 -1.61 6.36
C CYS A 21 -2.86 -1.90 4.91
N GLN A 22 -3.91 -1.20 4.49
CA GLN A 22 -4.46 -1.29 3.15
C GLN A 22 -3.96 -0.12 2.31
N LEU A 23 -3.52 -0.42 1.10
CA LEU A 23 -3.27 0.56 0.06
C LEU A 23 -4.38 0.41 -0.98
N ASP A 24 -5.27 1.39 -1.03
CA ASP A 24 -6.32 1.49 -2.04
C ASP A 24 -5.93 2.53 -3.10
N GLY A 25 -6.26 2.24 -4.36
CA GLY A 25 -6.01 3.16 -5.47
C GLY A 25 -6.75 2.76 -6.73
N VAL A 26 -6.49 3.51 -7.80
CA VAL A 26 -6.97 3.23 -9.15
C VAL A 26 -5.77 3.19 -10.08
N ILE A 27 -5.65 2.13 -10.88
CA ILE A 27 -4.74 2.07 -12.03
C ILE A 27 -5.63 1.94 -13.26
N ASP A 28 -5.45 2.86 -14.21
CA ASP A 28 -6.33 3.04 -15.35
C ASP A 28 -7.80 3.21 -14.90
N GLU A 29 -8.63 2.18 -15.07
CA GLU A 29 -10.04 2.14 -14.64
C GLU A 29 -10.31 1.05 -13.58
N GLN A 30 -9.26 0.41 -13.06
CA GLN A 30 -9.39 -0.69 -12.10
C GLN A 30 -9.09 -0.21 -10.68
N HIS A 31 -10.05 -0.46 -9.78
CA HIS A 31 -9.81 -0.33 -8.35
C HIS A 31 -8.89 -1.46 -7.86
N ILE A 32 -7.76 -1.06 -7.29
CA ILE A 32 -6.83 -1.98 -6.65
C ILE A 32 -6.85 -1.77 -5.14
N ARG A 33 -6.84 -2.88 -4.41
CA ARG A 33 -6.69 -2.93 -2.96
C ARG A 33 -5.58 -3.92 -2.64
N LEU A 34 -4.51 -3.43 -2.02
CA LEU A 34 -3.39 -4.24 -1.57
C LEU A 34 -3.37 -4.29 -0.05
N ILE A 35 -3.27 -5.49 0.49
CA ILE A 35 -2.98 -5.70 1.91
C ILE A 35 -1.47 -5.75 2.04
N LEU A 36 -0.88 -4.88 2.86
CA LEU A 36 0.57 -4.80 3.00
C LEU A 36 0.98 -5.05 4.44
N CYS A 37 2.13 -5.69 4.64
CA CYS A 37 2.79 -5.62 5.94
C CYS A 37 3.35 -4.22 6.17
N ASP A 38 3.62 -3.87 7.44
CA ASP A 38 4.13 -2.57 7.87
C ASP A 38 5.28 -2.04 7.02
N THR A 39 6.26 -2.90 6.74
CA THR A 39 7.46 -2.54 5.97
C THR A 39 7.09 -2.20 4.53
N CYS A 40 6.31 -3.04 3.86
CA CYS A 40 5.87 -2.80 2.48
C CYS A 40 4.99 -1.54 2.39
N PHE A 41 4.11 -1.32 3.36
CA PHE A 41 3.26 -0.14 3.40
C PHE A 41 4.07 1.15 3.53
N LYS A 42 5.02 1.20 4.47
CA LYS A 42 5.90 2.36 4.68
C LYS A 42 6.74 2.67 3.44
N THR A 43 7.31 1.64 2.81
CA THR A 43 8.10 1.79 1.59
C THR A 43 7.25 2.32 0.43
N ALA A 44 6.06 1.74 0.21
CA ALA A 44 5.15 2.19 -0.84
C ALA A 44 4.71 3.65 -0.62
N LEU A 45 4.36 4.02 0.62
CA LEU A 45 3.97 5.39 0.95
C LEU A 45 5.11 6.40 0.73
N ALA A 46 6.34 6.05 1.10
CA ALA A 46 7.51 6.89 0.86
C ALA A 46 7.75 7.10 -0.64
N ALA A 47 7.69 6.03 -1.44
CA ALA A 47 7.84 6.10 -2.89
C ALA A 47 6.75 6.97 -3.55
N LEU A 48 5.50 6.85 -3.11
CA LEU A 48 4.40 7.67 -3.62
C LEU A 48 4.56 9.16 -3.28
N LYS A 49 5.01 9.47 -2.06
CA LYS A 49 5.31 10.85 -1.66
C LYS A 49 6.44 11.44 -2.49
N GLU A 50 7.49 10.66 -2.74
CA GLU A 50 8.62 11.10 -3.55
C GLU A 50 8.24 11.27 -5.02
N LYS A 51 7.45 10.36 -5.59
CA LYS A 51 6.88 10.53 -6.93
C LYS A 51 6.08 11.82 -7.03
N LYS A 52 5.16 12.08 -6.09
CA LYS A 52 4.38 13.33 -6.06
C LYS A 52 5.28 14.57 -5.97
N ARG A 53 6.35 14.51 -5.18
CA ARG A 53 7.34 15.59 -5.07
C ARG A 53 8.01 15.85 -6.41
N ILE A 54 8.45 14.80 -7.10
CA ILE A 54 9.09 14.86 -8.42
C ILE A 54 8.12 15.40 -9.48
N ASP A 55 6.90 14.85 -9.55
CA ASP A 55 5.88 15.30 -10.50
C ASP A 55 5.59 16.81 -10.34
N ASN A 56 5.52 17.29 -9.09
CA ASN A 56 5.34 18.71 -8.80
C ASN A 56 6.54 19.59 -9.21
N MET A 57 7.76 19.06 -9.27
CA MET A 57 8.94 19.83 -9.71
C MET A 57 8.94 20.09 -11.22
N PHE A 58 8.26 19.23 -12.00
CA PHE A 58 8.22 19.33 -13.45
C PHE A 58 6.91 19.94 -13.98
N ASN A 59 5.93 20.19 -13.10
CA ASN A 59 4.67 20.87 -13.43
C ASN A 59 4.74 22.40 -13.22
N GLU A 60 5.92 22.99 -13.13
CA GLU A 60 6.09 24.45 -13.22
C GLU A 60 6.10 24.85 -14.71
N ASP A 61 4.91 24.98 -15.32
CA ASP A 61 4.63 25.73 -16.56
C ASP A 61 3.22 26.37 -16.49
#